data_AF-A0A7J9E2X3-F1
#
_entry.id   AF-A0A7J9E2X3-F1
#
_cell.length_a   1.000
_cell.length_b   1.000
_cell.length_c   1.000
_cell.angle_alpha   90.00
_cell.angle_beta   90.00
_cell.angle_gamma   90.00
#
_symmetry.space_group_name_H-M   'P 1'
#
loop_
_entity.id
_entity.type
_entity.pdbx_description
1 polymer ?
#
loop_
_entity_poly.entity_id
_entity_poly.type
_entity_poly.pdbx_seq_one_letter_code
_entity_poly.pdbx_strand_id
1 'polypeptide(L)' 'MKSTMVNLWHPIHDVPASFFSKTLAKQLGESLGTFLEYDGANMGKGYQNFLRVRI' A
#
# COMPACT_ATOMS: atom_id res chain seq x y z
N MET A 1 8.09 19.05 -16.05
CA MET A 1 6.81 18.96 -15.31
C MET A 1 7.12 18.53 -13.89
N LYS A 2 6.85 19.37 -12.88
CA LYS A 2 6.80 18.90 -11.49
C LYS A 2 5.49 18.13 -11.36
N SER A 3 5.56 16.80 -11.28
CA SER A 3 4.41 15.99 -10.91
C SER A 3 4.02 16.38 -9.49
N THR A 4 2.86 16.99 -9.31
CA THR A 4 2.29 17.22 -7.98
C THR A 4 1.93 15.83 -7.45
N MET A 5 2.78 15.24 -6.60
CA MET A 5 2.47 13.94 -5.99
C MET A 5 1.22 14.11 -5.13
N VAL A 6 0.11 13.52 -5.58
CA VAL A 6 -1.16 13.57 -4.87
C VAL A 6 -1.11 12.46 -3.83
N ASN A 7 -1.09 12.84 -2.55
CA ASN A 7 -0.96 11.91 -1.41
C ASN A 7 -2.22 11.04 -1.24
N LEU A 8 -2.35 9.98 -2.03
CA LEU A 8 -3.54 9.15 -2.13
C LEU A 8 -3.29 7.73 -1.61
N TRP A 9 -4.38 7.10 -1.17
CA TRP A 9 -4.38 5.67 -0.85
C TRP A 9 -4.50 4.86 -2.14
N HIS A 10 -3.55 3.95 -2.35
CA HIS A 10 -3.47 3.06 -3.49
C HIS A 10 -3.69 1.63 -3.01
N PRO A 11 -4.76 0.95 -3.46
CA PRO A 11 -4.93 -0.48 -3.26
C PRO A 11 -4.02 -1.25 -4.23
N ILE A 12 -3.37 -2.28 -3.71
CA ILE A 12 -2.55 -3.23 -4.45
C ILE A 12 -3.22 -4.59 -4.34
N HIS A 13 -3.77 -5.04 -5.46
CA HIS A 13 -4.47 -6.31 -5.58
C HIS A 13 -3.51 -7.47 -5.87
N ASP A 14 -4.01 -8.69 -5.83
CA ASP A 14 -3.30 -9.93 -6.19
C ASP A 14 -2.05 -10.24 -5.36
N VAL A 15 -1.94 -9.62 -4.18
CA VAL A 15 -0.99 -10.03 -3.15
C VAL A 15 -1.72 -10.98 -2.20
N PRO A 16 -1.23 -12.21 -1.97
CA PRO A 16 -1.88 -13.11 -1.02
C PRO A 16 -1.79 -12.52 0.39
N ALA A 17 -2.88 -12.58 1.15
CA ALA A 17 -2.99 -11.92 2.46
C ALA A 17 -1.88 -12.34 3.46
N SER A 18 -1.37 -13.56 3.35
CA SER A 18 -0.23 -14.05 4.16
C SER A 18 1.08 -13.28 3.93
N PHE A 19 1.20 -12.56 2.81
CA PHE A 19 2.36 -11.72 2.49
C PHE A 19 2.19 -10.26 2.91
N PHE A 20 1.02 -9.87 3.42
CA PHE A 20 0.78 -8.50 3.85
C PHE A 20 1.72 -8.15 5.00
N SER A 21 2.66 -7.25 4.72
CA SER A 21 3.66 -6.81 5.67
C SER A 21 4.05 -5.37 5.36
N LYS A 22 4.46 -4.64 6.39
CA LYS A 22 4.97 -3.27 6.24
C LYS A 22 6.19 -3.23 5.30
N THR A 23 7.02 -4.27 5.33
CA THR A 23 8.20 -4.39 4.45
C THR A 23 7.80 -4.48 2.99
N LEU A 24 6.87 -5.38 2.64
CA LEU A 24 6.38 -5.51 1.28
C LEU A 24 5.65 -4.25 0.81
N ALA A 25 4.81 -3.67 1.67
CA ALA A 25 4.12 -2.41 1.41
C ALA A 25 5.09 -1.26 1.09
N LYS A 26 6.19 -1.16 1.83
CA LYS A 26 7.23 -0.16 1.58
C LYS A 26 7.90 -0.40 0.22
N GLN A 27 8.33 -1.64 -0.07
CA GLN A 27 8.98 -1.98 -1.33
C GLN A 27 8.10 -1.68 -2.54
N LEU A 28 6.82 -2.07 -2.48
CA LEU A 28 5.87 -1.80 -3.55
C LEU A 28 5.52 -0.31 -3.64
N GLY A 29 5.33 0.37 -2.51
CA GLY A 29 5.09 1.81 -2.48
C GLY A 29 6.24 2.60 -3.08
N GLU A 30 7.49 2.26 -2.73
CA GLU A 30 8.71 2.87 -3.30
C GLU A 30 8.86 2.61 -4.80
N SER A 31 8.34 1.49 -5.30
CA SER A 31 8.31 1.20 -6.75
C SER A 31 7.28 2.03 -7.52
N LEU A 32 6.18 2.42 -6.85
CA LEU A 32 5.08 3.19 -7.43
C LEU A 32 5.27 4.71 -7.24
N GLY A 33 6.03 5.13 -6.22
CA GLY A 33 6.34 6.53 -5.92
C GLY A 33 6.98 6.70 -4.54
N THR A 34 6.75 7.85 -3.87
CA THR A 34 7.29 8.07 -2.52
C THR A 34 6.40 7.38 -1.49
N PHE A 35 6.81 6.24 -0.94
CA PHE A 35 6.04 5.57 0.11
C PHE A 35 5.89 6.48 1.35
N LEU A 36 4.65 6.70 1.76
CA LEU A 36 4.30 7.50 2.94
C LEU A 36 3.82 6.62 4.09
N GLU A 37 2.89 5.70 3.82
CA GLU A 37 2.18 4.97 4.87
C GLU A 37 1.71 3.59 4.40
N TYR A 38 1.71 2.63 5.33
CA TYR A 38 1.09 1.33 5.17
C TYR A 38 -0.12 1.23 6.10
N ASP A 39 -1.28 0.88 5.56
CA ASP A 39 -2.50 0.74 6.33
C ASP A 39 -2.62 -0.64 7.01
N GLY A 40 -1.86 -0.81 8.10
CA GLY A 40 -1.90 -2.02 8.91
C GLY A 40 -3.16 -2.18 9.76
N ALA A 41 -3.90 -1.09 10.03
CA ALA A 41 -5.13 -1.12 10.82
C ALA A 41 -6.30 -1.82 10.10
N ASN A 42 -6.17 -1.99 8.79
CA ASN A 42 -7.18 -2.60 7.93
C ASN A 42 -7.10 -4.13 7.87
N MET A 43 -5.95 -4.71 8.24
CA MET A 43 -5.71 -6.17 8.21
C MET A 43 -6.64 -7.01 9.11
N GLY A 44 -7.40 -6.37 10.01
CA GLY A 44 -8.33 -7.04 10.94
C GLY A 44 -9.81 -6.89 10.60
N LYS A 45 -10.18 -6.15 9.56
CA LYS A 45 -11.59 -5.83 9.22
C LYS A 45 -12.07 -6.62 8.00
N GLY A 46 -12.29 -7.93 8.15
CA GLY A 46 -12.99 -8.79 7.18
C GLY A 46 -12.15 -9.32 6.01
N TYR A 47 -12.83 -9.72 4.91
CA TYR A 47 -12.24 -10.22 3.65
C TYR A 47 -11.50 -9.10 2.88
N GLN A 48 -10.34 -8.69 3.37
CA GLN A 48 -9.48 -7.77 2.62
C GLN A 48 -8.54 -8.53 1.69
N ASN A 49 -8.82 -8.40 0.40
CA ASN A 49 -8.07 -9.05 -0.69
C ASN A 49 -7.00 -8.13 -1.31
N PHE A 50 -6.63 -7.02 -0.63
CA PHE A 50 -5.66 -6.07 -1.16
C PHE A 50 -4.80 -5.43 -0.06
N LEU A 51 -3.54 -5.18 -0.40
CA LEU A 51 -2.61 -4.40 0.41
C LEU A 51 -2.84 -2.92 0.12
N ARG A 52 -2.88 -2.04 1.13
CA ARG A 52 -3.13 -0.61 0.92
C ARG A 52 -1.95 0.24 1.37
N VAL A 53 -1.45 1.09 0.45
CA VAL A 53 -0.32 1.98 0.68
C VAL A 53 -0.69 3.41 0.37
N ARG A 54 -0.04 4.37 1.04
CA ARG A 54 -0.14 5.78 0.72
C ARG A 54 1.14 6.20 0.03
N ILE A 55 0.99 6.85 -1.10
CA ILE A 55 2.06 7.35 -1.97
C ILE A 55 1.73 8.81 -2.30
#